data_AF-A0AAP8GFY0-F1
#
_entry.id   AF-A0AAP8GFY0-F1
#
_cell.length_a   1.000
_cell.length_b   1.000
_cell.length_c   1.000
_cell.angle_alpha   90.00
_cell.angle_beta   90.00
_cell.angle_gamma   90.00
#
_symmetry.space_group_name_H-M   'P 1'
#
loop_
_entity.id
_entity.type
_entity.pdbx_description
1 polymer ?
#
loop_
_entity_poly.entity_id
_entity_poly.type
_entity_poly.pdbx_seq_one_letter_code
_entity_poly.pdbx_strand_id
1 'polypeptide(L)'
;VRLPPASTICPPYGHDAQLPLQLTGVRDGAIIKRLPGAAEATLPLQSSGGAGERWWFLNGEPLTERGRNVTLHLTDKGDYQLLVMDDVGQMATVKFVMQ
;
A
#
# COMPACT_ATOMS: atom_id res chain seq x y z
N VAL A 1 27.92 -8.59 22.99
CA VAL A 1 27.36 -7.40 23.69
C VAL A 1 25.88 -7.65 23.91
N ARG A 2 25.35 -7.37 25.10
CA ARG A 2 23.94 -7.58 25.44
C ARG A 2 23.22 -6.25 25.35
N LEU A 3 22.00 -6.25 24.82
CA LEU A 3 21.17 -5.04 24.77
C LEU A 3 20.83 -4.55 26.19
N PRO A 4 20.70 -3.23 26.40
CA PRO A 4 20.28 -2.67 27.67
C PRO A 4 18.81 -3.03 27.99
N PRO A 5 18.40 -2.95 29.25
CA PRO A 5 17.00 -3.10 29.64
C PRO A 5 16.12 -2.02 29.00
N ALA A 6 14.85 -2.35 28.80
CA ALA A 6 13.85 -1.42 28.28
C ALA A 6 13.72 -0.18 29.18
N SER A 7 13.53 1.00 28.58
CA SER A 7 13.37 2.25 29.32
C SER A 7 12.07 2.26 30.14
N THR A 8 12.17 2.63 31.41
CA THR A 8 11.02 2.81 32.31
C THR A 8 10.33 4.17 32.14
N ILE A 9 10.90 5.07 31.32
CA ILE A 9 10.39 6.42 31.04
C ILE A 9 9.68 6.47 29.67
N CYS A 10 9.82 5.41 28.86
CA CYS A 10 9.10 5.33 27.60
C CYS A 10 7.59 5.23 27.91
N PRO A 11 6.78 6.25 27.57
CA PRO A 11 5.34 6.14 27.77
C PRO A 11 4.83 4.94 26.98
N PRO A 12 3.84 4.19 27.49
CA PRO A 12 3.20 3.16 26.70
C PRO A 12 2.73 3.79 25.39
N TYR A 13 3.03 3.13 24.27
CA TYR A 13 2.66 3.62 22.95
C TYR A 13 1.13 3.64 22.88
N GLY A 14 0.54 4.80 23.19
CA GLY A 14 -0.89 5.05 23.15
C GLY A 14 -1.33 5.17 21.70
N HIS A 15 -1.35 4.06 20.98
CA HIS A 15 -2.20 4.00 19.80
C HIS A 15 -3.64 4.02 20.33
N ASP A 16 -4.29 5.18 20.21
CA ASP A 16 -5.74 5.17 19.96
C ASP A 16 -5.97 4.11 18.89
N ALA A 17 -6.95 3.24 19.09
CA ALA A 17 -7.21 2.09 18.22
C ALA A 17 -7.57 2.57 16.80
N GLN A 18 -6.54 2.89 16.02
CA GLN A 18 -6.67 3.29 14.63
C GLN A 18 -7.18 2.07 13.87
N LEU A 19 -8.24 2.28 13.10
CA LEU A 19 -8.75 1.25 12.22
C LEU A 19 -7.58 0.76 11.35
N PRO A 20 -7.43 -0.57 11.16
CA PRO A 20 -6.33 -1.11 10.36
C PRO A 20 -6.29 -0.46 8.98
N LEU A 21 -5.09 -0.13 8.50
CA LEU A 21 -4.91 0.31 7.12
C LEU A 21 -5.38 -0.80 6.17
N GLN A 22 -6.27 -0.45 5.24
CA GLN A 22 -6.80 -1.35 4.22
C GLN A 22 -6.53 -0.78 2.84
N LEU A 23 -6.18 -1.65 1.89
CA LEU A 23 -6.03 -1.35 0.47
C LEU A 23 -7.17 -2.02 -0.30
N THR A 24 -7.90 -1.24 -1.08
CA THR A 24 -8.99 -1.71 -1.95
C THR A 24 -8.79 -1.24 -3.40
N GLY A 25 -9.55 -1.83 -4.33
CA GLY A 25 -9.42 -1.59 -5.77
C GLY A 25 -8.75 -2.74 -6.52
N VAL A 26 -7.92 -3.53 -5.83
CA VAL A 26 -7.36 -4.79 -6.34
C VAL A 26 -7.29 -5.83 -5.21
N ARG A 27 -7.46 -7.12 -5.55
CA ARG A 27 -7.39 -8.23 -4.60
C ARG A 27 -6.03 -8.92 -4.71
N ASP A 28 -5.60 -9.53 -3.62
CA ASP A 28 -4.43 -10.41 -3.66
C ASP A 28 -4.68 -11.60 -4.60
N GLY A 29 -3.70 -11.93 -5.42
CA GLY A 29 -3.78 -12.94 -6.48
C GLY A 29 -4.64 -12.55 -7.68
N ALA A 30 -5.09 -11.28 -7.80
CA ALA A 30 -5.89 -10.86 -8.94
C ALA A 30 -5.12 -10.96 -10.26
N ILE A 31 -5.84 -11.22 -11.35
CA ILE A 31 -5.32 -11.14 -12.72
C ILE A 31 -5.94 -9.91 -13.38
N ILE A 32 -5.12 -8.94 -13.73
CA ILE A 32 -5.51 -7.70 -14.39
C ILE A 32 -5.25 -7.83 -15.89
N LYS A 33 -6.19 -7.32 -16.70
CA LYS A 33 -6.10 -7.30 -18.16
C LYS A 33 -6.46 -5.92 -18.67
N ARG A 34 -5.84 -5.53 -19.77
CA ARG A 34 -6.25 -4.34 -20.53
C ARG A 34 -7.63 -4.56 -21.14
N LEU A 35 -8.37 -3.46 -21.29
CA LEU A 35 -9.55 -3.47 -22.15
C LEU A 35 -9.12 -3.72 -23.61
N PRO A 36 -9.97 -4.37 -24.43
CA PRO A 36 -9.67 -4.56 -25.84
C PRO A 36 -9.35 -3.23 -26.54
N GLY A 37 -8.17 -3.14 -27.17
CA GLY A 37 -7.70 -1.93 -27.85
C GLY A 37 -7.07 -0.86 -26.96
N ALA A 38 -7.03 -1.03 -25.64
CA ALA A 38 -6.35 -0.11 -24.73
C ALA A 38 -4.83 -0.40 -24.68
N ALA A 39 -4.03 0.66 -24.56
CA ALA A 39 -2.57 0.56 -24.43
C ALA A 39 -2.13 0.07 -23.04
N GLU A 40 -2.93 0.36 -22.01
CA GLU A 40 -2.63 0.10 -20.60
C GLU A 40 -3.89 -0.34 -19.83
N ALA A 41 -3.69 -0.89 -18.64
CA ALA A 41 -4.76 -1.12 -17.68
C ALA A 41 -4.76 0.00 -16.63
N THR A 42 -5.95 0.50 -16.34
CA THR A 42 -6.18 1.55 -15.34
C THR A 42 -6.83 0.94 -14.10
N LEU A 43 -6.19 1.08 -12.95
CA LEU A 43 -6.60 0.52 -11.67
C LEU A 43 -6.85 1.64 -10.67
N PRO A 44 -8.11 1.99 -10.37
CA PRO A 44 -8.42 2.90 -9.28
C PRO A 44 -8.21 2.19 -7.94
N LEU A 45 -7.39 2.77 -7.09
CA LEU A 45 -6.98 2.20 -5.80
C LEU A 45 -7.38 3.15 -4.68
N GLN A 46 -7.76 2.57 -3.55
CA GLN A 46 -8.14 3.35 -2.37
C GLN A 46 -7.52 2.76 -1.11
N SER A 47 -7.29 3.64 -0.14
CA SER A 47 -6.89 3.29 1.22
C SER A 47 -7.89 3.82 2.24
N SER A 48 -8.20 2.98 3.22
CA SER A 48 -9.10 3.30 4.32
C SER A 48 -8.49 2.85 5.65
N GLY A 49 -9.01 3.35 6.76
CA GLY A 49 -8.32 3.24 8.06
C GLY A 49 -6.98 3.98 8.05
N GLY A 50 -6.07 3.53 8.93
CA GLY A 50 -4.76 4.10 9.15
C GLY A 50 -4.77 5.56 9.62
N ALA A 51 -3.60 6.15 9.72
CA ALA A 51 -3.36 7.51 10.22
C ALA A 51 -2.73 8.42 9.16
N GLY A 52 -3.04 9.72 9.21
CA GLY A 52 -2.20 10.71 8.52
C GLY A 52 -2.19 10.60 7.00
N GLU A 53 -1.03 10.74 6.36
CA GLU A 53 -0.83 10.71 4.91
C GLU A 53 -0.72 9.28 4.37
N ARG A 54 -0.68 9.11 3.03
CA ARG A 54 -0.41 7.80 2.40
C ARG A 54 0.68 7.89 1.36
N TRP A 55 1.58 6.93 1.42
CA TRP A 55 2.61 6.69 0.44
C TRP A 55 2.38 5.35 -0.24
N TRP A 56 2.40 5.36 -1.56
CA TRP A 56 2.18 4.20 -2.39
C TRP A 56 3.48 3.77 -3.06
N PHE A 57 3.67 2.46 -3.17
CA PHE A 57 4.84 1.86 -3.77
C PHE A 57 4.43 0.74 -4.72
N LEU A 58 5.00 0.74 -5.92
CA LEU A 58 4.84 -0.33 -6.90
C LEU A 58 6.18 -1.03 -7.07
N ASN A 59 6.23 -2.32 -6.75
CA ASN A 59 7.46 -3.13 -6.82
C ASN A 59 8.64 -2.53 -6.03
N GLY A 60 8.33 -1.83 -4.93
CA GLY A 60 9.32 -1.16 -4.09
C GLY A 60 9.65 0.29 -4.51
N GLU A 61 9.23 0.71 -5.70
CA GLU A 61 9.43 2.08 -6.18
C GLU A 61 8.28 3.00 -5.74
N PRO A 62 8.57 4.20 -5.20
CA PRO A 62 7.53 5.12 -4.76
C PRO A 62 6.75 5.72 -5.93
N LEU A 63 5.43 5.81 -5.79
CA LEU A 63 4.59 6.55 -6.72
C LEU A 63 4.66 8.06 -6.43
N THR A 64 4.47 8.86 -7.48
CA THR A 64 4.38 10.33 -7.36
C THR A 64 3.07 10.76 -6.70
N GLU A 65 1.98 10.05 -6.99
CA GLU A 65 0.67 10.27 -6.38
C GLU A 65 0.66 9.86 -4.91
N ARG A 66 -0.04 10.65 -4.09
CA ARG A 66 -0.18 10.45 -2.64
C ARG A 66 -1.63 10.60 -2.21
N GLY A 67 -1.88 10.19 -0.98
CA GLY A 67 -3.18 10.35 -0.35
C GLY A 67 -4.05 9.10 -0.49
N ARG A 68 -5.33 9.26 -0.14
CA ARG A 68 -6.21 8.10 0.07
C ARG A 68 -6.59 7.35 -1.21
N ASN A 69 -6.52 7.99 -2.36
CA ASN A 69 -6.85 7.39 -3.65
C ASN A 69 -5.72 7.65 -4.63
N VAL A 70 -5.38 6.65 -5.44
CA VAL A 70 -4.43 6.78 -6.55
C VAL A 70 -4.95 6.00 -7.74
N THR A 71 -4.54 6.40 -8.94
CA THR A 71 -4.84 5.62 -10.15
C THR A 71 -3.56 5.04 -10.71
N LEU A 72 -3.49 3.70 -10.74
CA LEU A 72 -2.33 3.00 -11.26
C LEU A 72 -2.52 2.67 -12.74
N HIS A 73 -1.51 3.01 -13.54
CA HIS A 73 -1.46 2.76 -14.98
C HIS A 73 -0.41 1.69 -15.26
N LEU A 74 -0.82 0.56 -15.84
CA LEU A 74 0.05 -0.60 -16.09
C LEU A 74 0.12 -0.93 -17.57
N THR A 75 1.34 -0.91 -18.11
CA THR A 75 1.65 -1.23 -19.52
C THR A 75 2.20 -2.64 -19.68
N ASP A 76 3.11 -3.02 -18.78
CA ASP A 76 3.89 -4.24 -18.88
C ASP A 76 3.20 -5.43 -18.23
N LYS A 77 3.44 -6.61 -18.77
CA LYS A 77 2.95 -7.87 -18.19
C LYS A 77 3.90 -8.34 -17.11
N GLY A 78 3.37 -9.06 -16.12
CA GLY A 78 4.19 -9.70 -15.09
C GLY A 78 3.56 -9.64 -13.71
N ASP A 79 4.35 -10.02 -12.71
CA ASP A 79 3.97 -9.96 -11.31
C ASP A 79 4.18 -8.55 -10.76
N TYR A 80 3.20 -8.09 -10.00
CA TYR A 80 3.22 -6.79 -9.36
C TYR A 80 2.96 -6.93 -7.86
N GLN A 81 3.66 -6.12 -7.08
CA GLN A 81 3.39 -5.87 -5.68
C GLN A 81 3.03 -4.40 -5.51
N LEU A 82 1.89 -4.14 -4.88
CA LEU A 82 1.47 -2.80 -4.50
C LEU A 82 1.42 -2.72 -2.98
N LEU A 83 2.02 -1.68 -2.43
CA LEU A 83 2.05 -1.39 -1.01
C LEU A 83 1.55 0.03 -0.76
N VAL A 84 0.76 0.20 0.29
CA VAL A 84 0.43 1.51 0.86
C VAL A 84 0.90 1.55 2.31
N MET A 85 1.53 2.66 2.71
CA MET A 85 2.01 2.93 4.06
C MET A 85 1.43 4.25 4.57
N ASP A 86 1.19 4.32 5.89
CA ASP A 86 0.66 5.50 6.57
C ASP A 86 1.69 6.16 7.52
N ASP A 87 1.32 7.29 8.16
CA ASP A 87 2.24 8.11 9.00
C ASP A 87 2.81 7.38 10.21
N VAL A 88 2.13 6.36 10.70
CA VAL A 88 2.54 5.59 11.89
C VAL A 88 3.17 4.25 11.52
N GLY A 89 3.40 4.01 10.22
CA GLY A 89 4.08 2.84 9.70
C GLY A 89 3.18 1.60 9.55
N GLN A 90 1.85 1.74 9.60
CA GLN A 90 0.98 0.65 9.16
C GLN A 90 1.14 0.45 7.66
N MET A 91 1.09 -0.80 7.21
CA MET A 91 1.19 -1.16 5.81
C MET A 91 0.09 -2.13 5.40
N ALA A 92 -0.42 -1.96 4.18
CA ALA A 92 -1.23 -2.94 3.48
C ALA A 92 -0.57 -3.26 2.15
N THR A 93 -0.53 -4.55 1.79
CA THR A 93 0.17 -5.03 0.60
C THR A 93 -0.70 -6.03 -0.13
N VAL A 94 -0.66 -5.97 -1.46
CA VAL A 94 -1.34 -6.90 -2.35
C VAL A 94 -0.40 -7.30 -3.47
N LYS A 95 -0.47 -8.55 -3.90
CA LYS A 95 0.23 -9.07 -5.07
C LYS A 95 -0.78 -9.42 -6.15
N PHE A 96 -0.50 -9.10 -7.40
CA PHE A 96 -1.38 -9.40 -8.52
C PHE A 96 -0.56 -9.56 -9.80
N VAL A 97 -1.18 -10.10 -10.86
CA VAL A 97 -0.53 -10.36 -12.14
C VAL A 97 -1.19 -9.52 -13.24
N MET A 98 -0.38 -8.90 -14.09
CA MET A 98 -0.82 -8.19 -15.29
C MET A 98 -0.61 -9.08 -16.53
N GLN A 99 -1.67 -9.24 -17.34
CA GLN A 99 -1.69 -10.07 -18.55
C GLN A 99 -1.99 -9.31 -19.84
#